data_AF-A0AAD2CIE8-F1
#
_entry.id   AF-A0AAD2CIE8-F1
#
_cell.length_a   1.000
_cell.length_b   1.000
_cell.length_c   1.000
_cell.angle_alpha   90.00
_cell.angle_beta   90.00
_cell.angle_gamma   90.00
#
_symmetry.space_group_name_H-M   'P 1'
#
loop_
_entity.id
_entity.type
_entity.pdbx_description
1 polymer ?
#
loop_
_entity_poly.entity_id
_entity_poly.type
_entity_poly.pdbx_seq_one_letter_code
_entity_poly.pdbx_strand_id
1 'polypeptide(L)'
;MWTRQWRRTSNMVAISSILLGMMISKGFGYFLTSISWAPVLANRFCFVDNTDVCQAAPSPDQSGESILPEVAKALKWWSNCVRLTGCAIQPDKSFMYLIDFKWNAQQGVWKFRQKGDLKPSLLSTGMSEIAVELDNLDGTPVHLQWLEPDESAKTLGILMSPCSNRKAQRVVMKGKAKAWAIQCPSSPTHHHPEEFGVPNGAHLLLPTGVGTDAISSS
;
A
#
# COMPACT_ATOMS: atom_id res chain seq x y z
N MET A 1 -3.03 10.90 2.17
CA MET A 1 -1.86 11.25 3.03
C MET A 1 -2.32 12.31 4.02
N TRP A 2 -2.35 11.98 5.30
CA TRP A 2 -3.02 12.77 6.34
C TRP A 2 -2.08 13.79 7.01
N THR A 3 -2.60 14.95 7.39
CA THR A 3 -1.84 16.01 8.11
C THR A 3 -1.64 15.66 9.58
N ARG A 4 -0.58 16.24 10.18
CA ARG A 4 0.17 15.81 11.38
C ARG A 4 -0.59 15.58 12.70
N GLN A 5 -1.90 15.84 12.79
CA GLN A 5 -2.61 15.93 14.07
C GLN A 5 -3.08 14.58 14.65
N TRP A 6 -2.98 13.47 13.90
CA TRP A 6 -3.60 12.19 14.25
C TRP A 6 -2.63 11.02 14.56
N ARG A 7 -1.38 11.28 14.97
CA ARG A 7 -0.40 10.24 15.37
C ARG A 7 -0.66 9.60 16.74
N ARG A 8 -1.91 9.28 17.09
CA ARG A 8 -2.22 8.36 18.20
C ARG A 8 -3.00 7.18 17.63
N THR A 9 -2.31 6.05 17.52
CA THR A 9 -2.72 4.82 16.81
C THR A 9 -4.02 4.19 17.32
N SER A 10 -4.46 4.52 18.53
CA SER A 10 -5.66 3.95 19.17
C SER A 10 -6.97 4.43 18.55
N ASN A 11 -7.04 5.66 18.02
CA ASN A 11 -8.30 6.22 17.52
C ASN A 11 -8.67 5.71 16.12
N MET A 12 -7.69 5.43 15.28
CA MET A 12 -7.94 4.99 13.90
C MET A 12 -8.60 3.61 13.86
N VAL A 13 -8.17 2.67 14.71
CA VAL A 13 -8.77 1.34 14.78
C VAL A 13 -10.23 1.40 15.20
N ALA A 14 -10.56 2.22 16.21
CA ALA A 14 -11.93 2.40 16.68
C ALA A 14 -12.83 3.01 15.58
N ILE A 15 -12.38 4.07 14.93
CA ILE A 15 -13.12 4.71 13.84
C ILE A 15 -13.31 3.73 12.68
N SER A 16 -12.24 3.08 12.20
CA SER A 16 -12.34 2.11 11.10
C SER A 16 -13.29 0.96 11.42
N SER A 17 -13.34 0.46 12.67
CA SER A 17 -14.27 -0.61 13.05
C SER A 17 -15.74 -0.21 12.87
N ILE A 18 -16.09 1.03 13.23
CA ILE A 18 -17.43 1.60 13.04
C ILE A 18 -17.74 1.76 11.55
N LEU A 19 -16.79 2.30 10.78
CA LEU A 19 -16.97 2.46 9.32
C LEU A 19 -17.15 1.10 8.66
N LEU A 20 -16.38 0.08 9.04
CA LEU A 20 -16.54 -1.29 8.55
C LEU A 20 -17.92 -1.84 8.90
N GLY A 21 -18.41 -1.63 10.12
CA GLY A 21 -19.76 -2.00 10.54
C GLY A 21 -20.84 -1.35 9.67
N MET A 22 -20.71 -0.05 9.35
CA MET A 22 -21.65 0.64 8.45
C MET A 22 -21.67 0.02 7.05
N MET A 23 -20.50 -0.35 6.52
CA MET A 23 -20.40 -1.02 5.22
C MET A 23 -21.06 -2.41 5.25
N ILE A 24 -20.81 -3.21 6.30
CA ILE A 24 -21.41 -4.54 6.48
C ILE A 24 -22.93 -4.43 6.58
N SER A 25 -23.44 -3.49 7.37
CA SER A 25 -24.89 -3.25 7.51
C SER A 25 -25.57 -2.82 6.22
N LYS A 26 -24.81 -2.30 5.24
CA LYS A 26 -25.29 -2.00 3.89
C LYS A 26 -25.16 -3.15 2.90
N GLY A 27 -24.59 -4.28 3.32
CA GLY A 27 -24.38 -5.45 2.47
C GLY A 27 -23.17 -5.35 1.56
N PHE A 28 -22.26 -4.39 1.78
CA PHE A 28 -21.01 -4.31 1.02
C PHE A 28 -19.97 -5.29 1.56
N GLY A 29 -19.11 -5.76 0.65
CA GLY A 29 -18.08 -6.75 0.90
C GLY A 29 -18.21 -7.94 -0.02
N TYR A 30 -17.51 -9.02 0.30
CA TYR A 30 -17.51 -10.24 -0.49
C TYR A 30 -17.26 -11.47 0.38
N PHE A 31 -17.78 -12.60 -0.07
CA PHE A 31 -17.50 -13.88 0.56
C PHE A 31 -16.25 -14.50 -0.05
N LEU A 32 -15.32 -14.88 0.82
CA LEU A 32 -14.25 -15.80 0.51
C LEU A 32 -14.72 -17.20 0.89
N THR A 33 -14.56 -18.14 -0.02
CA THR A 33 -14.64 -19.56 0.34
C THR A 33 -13.28 -19.98 0.88
N SER A 34 -13.24 -20.48 2.12
CA SER A 34 -12.03 -21.13 2.62
C SER A 34 -11.86 -22.50 1.94
N ILE A 35 -10.65 -23.07 1.99
CA ILE A 35 -10.39 -24.47 1.57
C ILE A 35 -11.32 -25.43 2.35
N SER A 36 -11.71 -25.05 3.57
CA SER A 36 -12.65 -25.79 4.42
C SER A 36 -14.13 -25.53 4.09
N TRP A 37 -14.44 -24.83 3.00
CA TRP A 37 -15.79 -24.44 2.58
C TRP A 37 -16.57 -23.58 3.58
N ALA A 38 -15.88 -23.01 4.57
CA ALA A 38 -16.50 -22.05 5.48
C ALA A 38 -16.55 -20.68 4.78
N PRO A 39 -17.73 -20.02 4.74
CA PRO A 39 -17.81 -18.68 4.20
C PRO A 39 -17.12 -17.70 5.16
N VAL A 40 -16.14 -16.98 4.65
CA VAL A 40 -15.50 -15.86 5.35
C VAL A 40 -15.95 -14.58 4.69
N LEU A 41 -16.73 -13.76 5.40
CA LEU A 41 -17.08 -12.43 4.91
C LEU A 41 -15.85 -11.52 5.07
N ALA A 42 -15.23 -11.17 3.94
CA ALA A 42 -14.19 -10.15 3.88
C ALA A 42 -14.80 -8.88 3.31
N ASN A 43 -14.61 -7.75 4.00
CA ASN A 43 -15.18 -6.50 3.52
C ASN A 43 -14.10 -5.58 2.92
N ARG A 44 -13.03 -5.34 3.68
CA ARG A 44 -11.94 -4.42 3.32
C ARG A 44 -10.65 -4.86 3.99
N PHE A 45 -9.53 -4.47 3.39
CA PHE A 45 -8.22 -4.56 4.03
C PHE A 45 -7.81 -3.18 4.50
N CYS A 46 -7.80 -2.98 5.82
CA CYS A 46 -7.44 -1.70 6.43
C CYS A 46 -6.08 -1.83 7.14
N PHE A 47 -5.16 -0.92 6.86
CA PHE A 47 -3.89 -0.81 7.57
C PHE A 47 -3.61 0.64 7.94
N VAL A 48 -3.68 0.95 9.24
CA VAL A 48 -3.47 2.27 9.87
C VAL A 48 -4.28 3.41 9.24
N ASP A 49 -3.92 3.85 8.04
CA ASP A 49 -4.50 4.95 7.28
C ASP A 49 -4.79 4.62 5.80
N ASN A 50 -4.46 3.41 5.34
CA ASN A 50 -4.77 2.88 4.02
C ASN A 50 -5.95 1.90 4.11
N THR A 51 -6.81 1.91 3.10
CA THR A 51 -7.92 0.95 3.01
C THR A 51 -8.18 0.55 1.57
N ASP A 52 -8.19 -0.76 1.33
CA ASP A 52 -8.65 -1.33 0.08
C ASP A 52 -10.15 -1.63 0.18
N VAL A 53 -10.93 -0.97 -0.67
CA VAL A 53 -12.36 -1.24 -0.84
C VAL A 53 -12.50 -2.35 -1.87
N CYS A 54 -12.98 -3.51 -1.43
CA CYS A 54 -13.13 -4.69 -2.27
C CYS A 54 -14.60 -5.08 -2.36
N GLN A 55 -15.05 -5.36 -3.58
CA GLN A 55 -16.38 -5.89 -3.88
C GLN A 55 -16.17 -7.01 -4.91
N ALA A 56 -16.84 -8.14 -4.72
CA ALA A 56 -16.79 -9.28 -5.63
C ALA A 56 -18.17 -9.60 -6.15
N ALA A 57 -18.22 -10.15 -7.36
CA ALA A 57 -19.49 -10.48 -7.99
C ALA A 57 -20.15 -11.63 -7.20
N PRO A 58 -21.47 -11.58 -6.96
CA PRO A 58 -22.21 -12.67 -6.31
C PRO A 58 -22.08 -14.03 -6.98
N SER A 59 -21.77 -14.07 -8.29
CA SER A 59 -21.60 -15.28 -9.08
C SER A 59 -20.32 -15.23 -9.91
N PRO A 60 -19.60 -16.36 -10.10
CA PRO A 60 -18.45 -16.44 -10.99
C PRO A 60 -18.80 -16.18 -12.47
N ASP A 61 -20.07 -16.29 -12.86
CA ASP A 61 -20.51 -16.09 -14.25
C ASP A 61 -20.76 -14.62 -14.60
N GLN A 62 -20.71 -13.73 -13.60
CA GLN A 62 -20.90 -12.30 -13.80
C GLN A 62 -19.61 -11.62 -14.25
N SER A 63 -19.70 -10.92 -15.37
CA SER A 63 -18.58 -10.15 -15.93
C SER A 63 -18.15 -8.98 -15.04
N GLY A 64 -16.89 -8.57 -15.15
CA GLY A 64 -16.37 -7.38 -14.49
C GLY A 64 -17.14 -6.09 -14.84
N GLU A 65 -17.72 -5.98 -16.04
CA GLU A 65 -18.57 -4.84 -16.41
C GLU A 65 -19.85 -4.76 -15.56
N SER A 66 -20.43 -5.92 -15.24
CA SER A 66 -21.72 -6.00 -14.55
C SER A 66 -21.66 -5.61 -13.06
N ILE A 67 -20.49 -5.75 -12.42
CA ILE A 67 -20.30 -5.42 -10.99
C ILE A 67 -19.96 -3.94 -10.77
N LEU A 68 -19.52 -3.20 -11.80
CA LEU A 68 -19.08 -1.81 -11.67
C LEU A 68 -20.07 -0.88 -10.95
N PRO A 69 -21.41 -0.95 -11.18
CA PRO A 69 -22.36 -0.12 -10.45
C PRO A 69 -22.34 -0.39 -8.94
N GLU A 70 -22.13 -1.65 -8.54
CA GLU A 70 -22.04 -2.05 -7.15
C GLU A 70 -20.72 -1.57 -6.52
N VAL A 71 -19.61 -1.70 -7.26
CA VAL A 71 -18.31 -1.15 -6.88
C VAL A 71 -18.40 0.36 -6.66
N ALA A 72 -19.04 1.09 -7.58
CA ALA A 72 -19.22 2.53 -7.49
C ALA A 72 -20.08 2.93 -6.28
N LYS A 73 -21.17 2.21 -6.01
CA LYS A 73 -21.99 2.42 -4.80
C LYS A 73 -21.19 2.17 -3.52
N ALA A 74 -20.42 1.08 -3.48
CA ALA A 74 -19.59 0.74 -2.32
C ALA A 74 -18.51 1.80 -2.07
N LEU A 75 -17.87 2.30 -3.13
CA LEU A 75 -16.85 3.34 -3.02
C LEU A 75 -17.45 4.68 -2.59
N LYS A 76 -18.57 5.09 -3.19
CA LYS A 76 -19.29 6.32 -2.82
C LYS A 76 -19.71 6.29 -1.36
N TRP A 77 -20.28 5.18 -0.90
CA TRP A 77 -20.70 5.03 0.49
C TRP A 77 -19.51 5.08 1.44
N TRP A 78 -18.41 4.38 1.11
CA TRP A 78 -17.18 4.45 1.89
C TRP A 78 -16.63 5.87 1.98
N SER A 79 -16.55 6.58 0.85
CA SER A 79 -16.10 7.98 0.81
C SER A 79 -16.96 8.88 1.70
N ASN A 80 -18.28 8.73 1.65
CA ASN A 80 -19.19 9.47 2.50
C ASN A 80 -18.99 9.16 3.99
N CYS A 81 -18.83 7.88 4.35
CA CYS A 81 -18.53 7.46 5.72
C CYS A 81 -17.23 8.09 6.23
N VAL A 82 -16.17 8.09 5.41
CA VAL A 82 -14.88 8.75 5.74
C VAL A 82 -15.07 10.26 5.92
N ARG A 83 -15.86 10.91 5.06
CA ARG A 83 -16.16 12.35 5.18
C ARG A 83 -16.92 12.71 6.44
N LEU A 84 -17.86 11.87 6.87
CA LEU A 84 -18.62 12.08 8.11
C LEU A 84 -17.74 12.08 9.36
N THR A 85 -16.59 11.41 9.34
CA THR A 85 -15.64 11.42 10.47
C THR A 85 -14.67 12.61 10.42
N GLY A 86 -14.86 13.55 9.49
CA GLY A 86 -13.94 14.66 9.25
C GLY A 86 -12.68 14.26 8.48
N CYS A 87 -12.68 13.08 7.87
CA CYS A 87 -11.58 12.57 7.06
C CYS A 87 -11.89 12.77 5.56
N ALA A 88 -10.91 12.58 4.68
CA ALA A 88 -11.10 12.68 3.23
C ALA A 88 -10.15 11.75 2.46
N ILE A 89 -10.66 11.13 1.40
CA ILE A 89 -9.85 10.30 0.50
C ILE A 89 -9.10 11.24 -0.45
N GLN A 90 -7.85 10.92 -0.76
CA GLN A 90 -7.03 11.65 -1.74
C GLN A 90 -7.13 10.96 -3.10
N PRO A 91 -7.84 11.51 -4.11
CA PRO A 91 -8.03 10.83 -5.39
C PRO A 91 -6.71 10.57 -6.14
N ASP A 92 -5.76 11.52 -6.07
CA ASP A 92 -4.42 11.43 -6.69
C ASP A 92 -3.55 10.28 -6.15
N LYS A 93 -3.89 9.73 -4.98
CA LYS A 93 -3.18 8.59 -4.36
C LYS A 93 -4.02 7.32 -4.33
N SER A 94 -5.17 7.34 -5.01
CA SER A 94 -6.12 6.24 -5.02
C SER A 94 -6.27 5.73 -6.45
N PHE A 95 -6.35 4.42 -6.59
CA PHE A 95 -6.46 3.73 -7.88
C PHE A 95 -7.36 2.52 -7.74
N MET A 96 -7.90 2.02 -8.85
CA MET A 96 -8.62 0.76 -8.91
C MET A 96 -7.97 -0.24 -9.84
N TYR A 97 -8.20 -1.50 -9.52
CA TYR A 97 -8.07 -2.62 -10.44
C TYR A 97 -9.45 -3.25 -10.60
N LEU A 98 -9.83 -3.55 -11.83
CA LEU A 98 -10.95 -4.43 -12.12
C LEU A 98 -10.36 -5.82 -12.43
N ILE A 99 -10.56 -6.76 -11.51
CA ILE A 99 -10.00 -8.10 -11.63
C ILE A 99 -11.08 -9.02 -12.22
N ASP A 100 -10.86 -9.46 -13.45
CA ASP A 100 -11.71 -10.40 -14.16
C ASP A 100 -10.85 -11.34 -15.02
N PHE A 101 -11.37 -12.50 -15.39
CA PHE A 101 -10.62 -13.57 -16.04
C PHE A 101 -11.21 -13.94 -17.39
N LYS A 102 -10.34 -14.34 -18.31
CA LYS A 102 -10.71 -14.95 -19.59
C LYS A 102 -9.88 -16.19 -19.84
N TRP A 103 -10.50 -17.19 -20.44
CA TRP A 103 -9.81 -18.39 -20.87
C TRP A 103 -9.05 -18.11 -22.18
N ASN A 104 -7.74 -18.37 -22.20
CA ASN A 104 -6.94 -18.37 -23.43
C ASN A 104 -6.84 -19.80 -23.94
N ALA A 105 -7.70 -20.17 -24.90
CA ALA A 105 -7.77 -21.52 -25.43
C ALA A 105 -6.48 -21.95 -26.15
N GLN A 106 -5.77 -21.02 -26.79
CA GLN A 106 -4.55 -21.31 -27.54
C GLN A 106 -3.39 -21.70 -26.60
N GLN A 107 -3.34 -21.12 -25.40
CA GLN A 107 -2.32 -21.40 -24.40
C GLN A 107 -2.79 -22.33 -23.29
N GLY A 108 -4.08 -22.71 -23.27
CA GLY A 108 -4.67 -23.56 -22.23
C GLY A 108 -4.57 -22.97 -20.83
N VAL A 109 -4.64 -21.64 -20.69
CA VAL A 109 -4.49 -20.95 -19.40
C VAL A 109 -5.54 -19.86 -19.20
N TRP A 110 -5.94 -19.67 -17.94
CA TRP A 110 -6.67 -18.48 -17.52
C TRP A 110 -5.74 -17.27 -17.50
N LYS A 111 -6.25 -16.12 -17.96
CA LYS A 111 -5.54 -14.83 -17.90
C LYS A 111 -6.47 -13.77 -17.33
N PHE A 112 -5.88 -12.75 -16.73
CA PHE A 112 -6.62 -11.53 -16.42
C PHE A 112 -7.11 -10.87 -17.71
N ARG A 113 -8.32 -10.33 -17.68
CA ARG A 113 -8.83 -9.40 -18.69
C ARG A 113 -8.11 -8.07 -18.54
N GLN A 114 -7.66 -7.51 -19.65
CA GLN A 114 -7.11 -6.15 -19.76
C GLN A 114 -8.24 -5.16 -20.06
N LYS A 115 -8.00 -3.84 -19.96
CA LYS A 115 -8.98 -2.79 -20.33
C LYS A 115 -9.59 -3.03 -21.71
N GLY A 116 -8.76 -3.38 -22.69
CA GLY A 116 -9.19 -3.65 -24.07
C GLY A 116 -10.08 -4.88 -24.25
N ASP A 117 -10.16 -5.77 -23.26
CA ASP A 117 -11.06 -6.92 -23.30
C ASP A 117 -12.47 -6.59 -22.82
N LEU A 118 -12.65 -5.46 -22.14
CA LEU A 118 -13.92 -5.04 -21.56
C LEU A 118 -14.75 -4.30 -22.61
N LYS A 119 -16.04 -4.57 -22.61
CA LYS A 119 -16.97 -4.03 -23.61
C LYS A 119 -17.91 -3.04 -22.95
N PRO A 120 -17.81 -1.74 -23.26
CA PRO A 120 -18.73 -0.73 -22.73
C PRO A 120 -20.21 -1.05 -23.02
N SER A 121 -20.51 -1.78 -24.11
CA SER A 121 -21.86 -2.23 -24.43
C SER A 121 -22.47 -3.23 -23.43
N LEU A 122 -21.65 -3.83 -22.56
CA LEU A 122 -22.09 -4.74 -21.50
C LEU A 122 -22.28 -4.03 -20.16
N LEU A 123 -22.02 -2.72 -20.09
CA LEU A 123 -22.30 -1.94 -18.91
C LEU A 123 -23.81 -1.89 -18.66
N SER A 124 -24.18 -1.91 -17.37
CA SER A 124 -25.56 -1.70 -16.98
C SER A 124 -26.05 -0.32 -17.43
N THR A 125 -27.35 -0.21 -17.71
CA THR A 125 -28.03 1.05 -18.02
C THR A 125 -27.62 2.16 -17.05
N GLY A 126 -27.01 3.24 -17.57
CA GLY A 126 -26.58 4.40 -16.78
C GLY A 126 -25.06 4.58 -16.64
N MET A 127 -24.23 3.65 -17.11
CA MET A 127 -22.78 3.85 -17.25
C MET A 127 -22.40 3.93 -18.73
N SER A 128 -21.80 5.05 -19.15
CA SER A 128 -21.28 5.24 -20.52
C SER A 128 -19.83 4.79 -20.68
N GLU A 129 -19.12 4.61 -19.57
CA GLU A 129 -17.71 4.21 -19.54
C GLU A 129 -17.38 3.39 -18.29
N ILE A 130 -16.25 2.67 -18.35
CA ILE A 130 -15.72 1.93 -17.20
C ILE A 130 -14.92 2.90 -16.35
N ALA A 131 -15.65 3.60 -15.48
CA ALA A 131 -15.06 4.52 -14.53
C ALA A 131 -15.79 4.44 -13.19
N VAL A 132 -15.05 4.75 -12.13
CA VAL A 132 -15.59 4.91 -10.79
C VAL A 132 -15.14 6.27 -10.26
N GLU A 133 -16.07 7.04 -9.74
CA GLU A 133 -15.82 8.41 -9.27
C GLU A 133 -15.66 8.48 -7.75
N LEU A 134 -14.79 9.38 -7.31
CA LEU A 134 -14.67 9.86 -5.94
C LEU A 134 -14.90 11.36 -5.89
N ASP A 135 -15.52 11.84 -4.82
CA ASP A 135 -15.56 13.27 -4.56
C ASP A 135 -14.21 13.73 -4.03
N ASN A 136 -13.68 14.79 -4.64
CA ASN A 136 -12.52 15.51 -4.14
C ASN A 136 -12.91 16.36 -2.90
N LEU A 137 -11.94 17.04 -2.28
CA LEU A 137 -12.15 17.84 -1.06
C LEU A 137 -13.18 18.96 -1.24
N ASP A 138 -13.27 19.52 -2.44
CA ASP A 138 -14.22 20.56 -2.84
C ASP A 138 -15.60 20.00 -3.24
N GLY A 139 -15.76 18.66 -3.21
CA GLY A 139 -16.98 17.98 -3.63
C GLY A 139 -17.08 17.72 -5.14
N THR A 140 -16.05 18.08 -5.93
CA THR A 140 -16.04 17.78 -7.36
C THR A 140 -15.81 16.29 -7.61
N PRO A 141 -16.58 15.65 -8.51
CA PRO A 141 -16.34 14.25 -8.87
C PRO A 141 -15.04 14.12 -9.68
N VAL A 142 -14.24 13.11 -9.34
CA VAL A 142 -12.97 12.79 -10.00
C VAL A 142 -12.95 11.29 -10.30
N HIS A 143 -12.65 10.93 -11.54
CA HIS A 143 -12.45 9.54 -11.91
C HIS A 143 -11.21 8.98 -11.23
N LEU A 144 -11.37 7.83 -10.59
CA LEU A 144 -10.26 7.09 -10.00
C LEU A 144 -9.34 6.58 -11.12
N GLN A 145 -8.03 6.62 -10.87
CA GLN A 145 -7.08 6.04 -11.81
C GLN A 145 -7.32 4.52 -11.93
N TRP A 146 -7.75 4.08 -13.10
CA TRP A 146 -7.85 2.66 -13.41
C TRP A 146 -6.50 2.14 -13.88
N LEU A 147 -5.98 1.11 -13.24
CA LEU A 147 -4.72 0.44 -13.59
C LEU A 147 -4.98 -0.91 -14.23
N GLU A 148 -4.11 -1.32 -15.16
CA GLU A 148 -4.15 -2.67 -15.72
C GLU A 148 -3.67 -3.72 -14.69
N PRO A 149 -4.16 -4.97 -14.73
CA PRO A 149 -3.74 -6.03 -13.81
C PRO A 149 -2.22 -6.28 -13.73
N ASP A 150 -1.45 -5.96 -14.78
CA ASP A 150 0.01 -6.09 -14.82
C ASP A 150 0.75 -4.79 -14.45
N GLU A 151 0.05 -3.66 -14.40
CA GLU A 151 0.57 -2.38 -13.95
C GLU A 151 0.73 -2.39 -12.43
N SER A 152 1.93 -2.03 -11.95
CA SER A 152 2.23 -2.03 -10.51
C SER A 152 2.01 -0.65 -9.91
N ALA A 153 1.26 -0.60 -8.81
CA ALA A 153 1.12 0.59 -7.99
C ALA A 153 1.76 0.40 -6.62
N LYS A 154 2.21 1.52 -6.02
CA LYS A 154 2.86 1.51 -4.72
C LYS A 154 1.80 1.54 -3.61
N THR A 155 1.71 0.46 -2.85
CA THR A 155 0.83 0.32 -1.69
C THR A 155 1.67 -0.06 -0.48
N LEU A 156 1.51 0.63 0.65
CA LEU A 156 2.25 0.35 1.89
C LEU A 156 3.79 0.27 1.72
N GLY A 157 4.33 1.02 0.75
CA GLY A 157 5.77 1.07 0.48
C GLY A 157 6.29 0.01 -0.50
N ILE A 158 5.44 -0.89 -0.99
CA ILE A 158 5.80 -1.95 -1.94
C ILE A 158 4.99 -1.75 -3.24
N LEU A 159 5.64 -1.93 -4.39
CA LEU A 159 4.97 -1.98 -5.69
C LEU A 159 4.38 -3.37 -5.92
N MET A 160 3.07 -3.42 -6.13
CA MET A 160 2.32 -4.65 -6.38
C MET A 160 1.28 -4.43 -7.49
N SER A 161 0.91 -5.53 -8.14
CA SER A 161 -0.17 -5.60 -9.12
C SER A 161 -0.95 -6.91 -8.91
N PRO A 162 -2.20 -7.03 -9.37
CA PRO A 162 -2.96 -8.28 -9.34
C PRO A 162 -2.21 -9.47 -9.96
N CYS A 163 -1.46 -9.27 -11.04
CA CYS A 163 -0.61 -10.29 -11.66
C CYS A 163 0.62 -10.69 -10.82
N SER A 164 0.84 -10.08 -9.65
CA SER A 164 2.01 -10.28 -8.78
C SER A 164 3.35 -10.09 -9.52
N ASN A 165 3.41 -9.15 -10.47
CA ASN A 165 4.62 -8.91 -11.24
C ASN A 165 5.67 -8.13 -10.42
N ARG A 166 6.61 -8.84 -9.78
CA ARG A 166 7.63 -8.25 -8.90
C ARG A 166 8.72 -7.45 -9.64
N LYS A 167 8.66 -7.32 -10.97
CA LYS A 167 9.68 -6.63 -11.78
C LYS A 167 9.83 -5.16 -11.36
N ALA A 168 8.72 -4.43 -11.23
CA ALA A 168 8.73 -3.02 -10.84
C ALA A 168 9.36 -2.81 -9.45
N GLN A 169 8.95 -3.61 -8.46
CA GLN A 169 9.52 -3.56 -7.12
C GLN A 169 11.02 -3.88 -7.12
N ARG A 170 11.45 -4.89 -7.90
CA ARG A 170 12.87 -5.26 -8.00
C ARG A 170 13.72 -4.11 -8.54
N VAL A 171 13.24 -3.39 -9.55
CA VAL A 171 13.94 -2.23 -10.10
C VAL A 171 14.12 -1.15 -9.03
N VAL A 172 13.04 -0.81 -8.30
CA VAL A 172 13.10 0.18 -7.21
C VAL A 172 14.05 -0.26 -6.10
N MET A 173 13.99 -1.51 -5.67
CA MET A 173 14.88 -2.04 -4.62
C MET A 173 16.34 -2.02 -5.06
N LYS A 174 16.64 -2.40 -6.32
CA LYS A 174 18.00 -2.29 -6.88
C LYS A 174 18.48 -0.85 -6.93
N GLY A 175 17.63 0.09 -7.32
CA GLY A 175 17.95 1.51 -7.34
C GLY A 175 18.29 2.04 -5.95
N LYS A 176 17.45 1.71 -4.94
CA LYS A 176 17.71 2.06 -3.54
C LYS A 176 18.99 1.44 -3.00
N ALA A 177 19.25 0.17 -3.30
CA ALA A 177 20.47 -0.50 -2.87
C ALA A 177 21.73 0.14 -3.47
N LYS A 178 21.70 0.52 -4.76
CA LYS A 178 22.79 1.26 -5.40
C LYS A 178 22.99 2.64 -4.78
N ALA A 179 21.91 3.39 -4.59
CA ALA A 179 21.97 4.71 -3.97
C ALA A 179 22.54 4.63 -2.54
N TRP A 180 22.10 3.64 -1.76
CA TRP A 180 22.64 3.36 -0.44
C TRP A 180 24.12 2.99 -0.49
N ALA A 181 24.54 2.10 -1.40
CA ALA A 181 25.95 1.71 -1.54
C ALA A 181 26.86 2.88 -1.93
N ILE A 182 26.37 3.83 -2.74
CA ILE A 182 27.11 5.06 -3.09
C ILE A 182 27.18 6.01 -1.88
N GLN A 183 26.11 6.09 -1.10
CA GLN A 183 26.04 6.96 0.09
C GLN A 183 26.78 6.40 1.28
N CYS A 184 26.96 5.08 1.36
CA CYS A 184 27.82 4.46 2.35
C CYS A 184 29.25 4.84 1.99
N PRO A 185 29.92 5.74 2.74
CA PRO A 185 31.33 5.95 2.52
C PRO A 185 32.03 4.61 2.77
N SER A 186 33.22 4.42 2.22
CA SER A 186 34.23 3.59 2.86
C SER A 186 34.53 4.22 4.22
N SER A 187 33.60 4.14 5.18
CA SER A 187 33.81 4.64 6.53
C SER A 187 35.09 3.98 6.99
N PRO A 188 36.16 4.74 7.29
CA PRO A 188 37.21 4.18 8.11
C PRO A 188 36.47 3.69 9.34
N THR A 189 36.64 2.42 9.68
CA THR A 189 36.26 1.93 10.98
C THR A 189 36.86 2.91 11.97
N HIS A 190 36.03 3.75 12.59
CA HIS A 190 36.42 4.41 13.82
C HIS A 190 36.67 3.26 14.79
N HIS A 191 37.93 2.82 14.87
CA HIS A 191 38.41 2.09 16.02
C HIS A 191 38.18 3.03 17.20
N HIS A 192 37.02 2.89 17.85
CA HIS A 192 36.95 3.16 19.26
C HIS A 192 37.90 2.14 19.89
N PRO A 193 39.02 2.56 20.50
CA PRO A 193 39.67 1.68 21.44
C PRO A 193 38.61 1.39 22.51
N GLU A 194 38.32 0.12 22.74
CA GLU A 194 37.57 -0.31 23.91
C GLU A 194 38.38 0.06 25.15
N GLU A 195 38.21 1.29 25.66
CA GLU A 195 38.46 1.54 27.07
C GLU A 195 37.24 1.03 27.82
N PHE A 196 37.34 -0.22 28.29
CA PHE A 196 36.53 -0.73 29.39
C PHE A 196 36.74 0.17 30.61
N GLY A 197 35.89 1.19 30.75
CA GLY A 197 35.81 2.02 31.94
C GLY A 197 35.39 1.19 33.15
N VAL A 198 36.37 0.83 33.99
CA VAL A 198 36.13 0.39 35.36
C VAL A 198 35.71 1.64 36.18
N PRO A 199 34.60 1.60 36.94
CA PRO A 199 34.14 2.78 37.64
C PRO A 199 34.94 3.03 38.92
N ASN A 200 35.19 4.32 39.16
CA ASN A 200 35.52 4.99 40.42
C ASN A 200 36.95 4.81 41.00
N GLY A 201 37.65 5.95 41.01
CA GLY A 201 38.30 6.44 42.22
C GLY A 201 39.64 5.84 42.58
N ALA A 202 40.70 6.28 41.90
CA ALA A 202 42.03 6.42 42.50
C ALA A 202 42.88 7.37 41.66
N HIS A 203 43.09 8.59 42.15
CA HIS A 203 44.20 9.43 41.69
C HIS A 203 45.49 8.76 42.14
N LEU A 204 46.35 8.35 41.19
CA LEU A 204 47.75 8.07 41.47
C LEU A 204 48.61 8.88 40.50
N LEU A 205 49.05 10.04 40.99
CA LEU A 205 50.18 10.76 40.42
C LEU A 205 51.43 9.91 40.63
N LEU A 206 52.17 9.63 39.54
CA LEU A 206 53.56 9.20 39.63
C LEU A 206 54.44 10.14 38.79
N PRO A 207 55.69 10.38 39.23
CA PRO A 207 56.44 11.58 38.90
C PRO A 207 57.33 11.43 37.65
N THR A 208 57.73 12.61 37.19
CA THR A 208 58.64 13.01 36.10
C THR A 208 59.96 12.26 35.90
N GLY A 209 60.43 12.25 34.65
CA GLY A 209 61.82 12.01 34.21
C GLY A 209 61.90 10.86 33.20
N VAL A 210 62.57 10.92 32.04
CA VAL A 210 63.74 11.68 31.55
C VAL A 210 63.68 11.70 30.00
N GLY A 211 64.29 12.71 29.35
CA GLY A 211 64.42 12.86 27.88
C GLY A 211 65.10 11.66 27.17
N THR A 212 65.16 11.59 25.84
CA THR A 212 65.70 12.59 24.91
C THR A 212 65.28 12.30 23.46
N ASP A 213 65.04 13.38 22.72
CA ASP A 213 65.44 13.71 21.34
C ASP A 213 65.14 12.83 20.12
N ALA A 214 64.73 13.58 19.09
CA ALA A 214 64.44 13.22 17.72
C ALA A 214 65.67 12.82 16.91
N ILE A 215 65.50 11.90 15.95
CA ILE A 215 66.27 11.86 14.70
C ILE A 215 65.38 11.37 13.55
N SER A 216 65.09 12.26 12.59
CA SER A 216 64.80 11.88 11.20
C SER A 216 65.43 12.90 10.25
N SER A 217 66.48 12.50 9.53
CA SER A 217 66.83 13.01 8.20
C SER A 217 67.88 12.10 7.58
N SER A 218 67.67 11.80 6.29
CA SER A 218 68.47 11.02 5.30
C SER A 218 68.59 9.52 5.50
#